data_AF-A0A365T756-F1
#
_entry.id   AF-A0A365T756-F1
#
_cell.length_a   1.000
_cell.length_b   1.000
_cell.length_c   1.000
_cell.angle_alpha   90.00
_cell.angle_beta   90.00
_cell.angle_gamma   90.00
#
_symmetry.space_group_name_H-M   'P 1'
#
loop_
_entity.id
_entity.type
_entity.pdbx_description
1 polymer ?
#
loop_
_entity_poly.entity_id
_entity_poly.type
_entity_poly.pdbx_seq_one_letter_code
_entity_poly.pdbx_strand_id
1 'polypeptide(L)' 'MVELDDVHEQILDLLHDGRATQAMMSDELNYSSQHIYTNMKVLLAADYVEKVHETSALYELKHDPRTSDSND' A
#
# COMPACT_ATOMS: atom_id res chain seq x y z
N MET A 1 -10.04 -6.28 -11.40
CA MET A 1 -9.51 -5.01 -10.87
C MET A 1 -10.22 -4.76 -9.56
N VAL A 2 -9.48 -4.55 -8.48
CA VAL A 2 -10.08 -4.18 -7.18
C VAL A 2 -10.50 -2.72 -7.25
N GLU A 3 -11.68 -2.40 -6.71
CA GLU A 3 -12.13 -1.02 -6.51
C GLU A 3 -11.33 -0.41 -5.36
N LEU A 4 -10.59 0.66 -5.64
CA LEU A 4 -9.80 1.37 -4.64
C LEU A 4 -10.67 2.43 -3.97
N ASP A 5 -10.54 2.53 -2.65
CA ASP A 5 -11.07 3.66 -1.88
C ASP A 5 -9.95 4.64 -1.51
N ASP A 6 -10.34 5.76 -0.89
CA ASP A 6 -9.43 6.83 -0.47
C ASP A 6 -8.25 6.31 0.38
N VAL A 7 -8.47 5.30 1.23
CA VAL A 7 -7.42 4.75 2.12
C VAL A 7 -6.42 3.92 1.31
N HIS A 8 -6.90 3.14 0.35
CA HIS A 8 -6.02 2.42 -0.57
C HIS A 8 -5.14 3.39 -1.37
N GLU A 9 -5.73 4.48 -1.88
CA GLU A 9 -4.98 5.50 -2.63
C GLU A 9 -3.90 6.16 -1.77
N GLN A 10 -4.22 6.54 -0.53
CA GLN A 10 -3.26 7.12 0.41
C GLN A 10 -2.10 6.18 0.75
N ILE A 11 -2.38 4.88 0.91
CA ILE A 11 -1.34 3.87 1.15
C ILE A 11 -0.45 3.73 -0.10
N LEU A 12 -1.04 3.71 -1.29
CA LEU A 12 -0.29 3.61 -2.54
C LEU A 12 0.56 4.86 -2.78
N ASP A 13 0.08 6.06 -2.43
CA ASP A 13 0.88 7.30 -2.47
C ASP A 13 2.11 7.21 -1.56
N LEU A 14 1.93 6.77 -0.31
CA LEU A 14 3.06 6.61 0.60
C LEU A 14 4.08 5.58 0.08
N LEU A 15 3.60 4.49 -0.54
CA LEU A 15 4.47 3.46 -1.10
C LEU A 15 5.10 3.85 -2.45
N HIS A 16 4.51 4.81 -3.15
CA HIS A 16 5.10 5.41 -4.35
C HIS A 16 6.36 6.22 -3.98
N ASP A 17 6.37 6.88 -2.83
CA ASP A 17 7.53 7.64 -2.33
C ASP A 17 8.64 6.74 -1.76
N GLY A 18 8.35 5.47 -1.48
CA GLY A 18 9.33 4.50 -1.05
C GLY A 18 8.76 3.39 -0.17
N ARG A 19 9.64 2.64 0.50
CA ARG A 19 9.23 1.55 1.39
C ARG A 19 8.68 2.10 2.70
N ALA A 20 7.56 1.56 3.16
CA ALA A 20 6.95 1.92 4.43
C ALA A 20 6.63 0.69 5.27
N THR A 21 6.73 0.83 6.59
CA THR A 21 6.24 -0.20 7.51
C THR A 21 4.76 0.00 7.81
N GLN A 22 4.06 -1.04 8.26
CA GLN A 22 2.68 -0.90 8.74
C GLN A 22 2.54 0.14 9.86
N ALA A 23 3.52 0.21 10.77
CA ALA A 23 3.53 1.20 11.84
C ALA A 23 3.66 2.63 11.28
N MET A 24 4.61 2.85 10.35
CA MET A 24 4.79 4.13 9.68
C MET A 24 3.53 4.57 8.92
N MET A 25 2.89 3.67 8.15
CA MET A 25 1.62 3.95 7.48
C MET A 25 0.51 4.35 8.46
N SER A 26 0.47 3.70 9.64
CA SER A 26 -0.48 4.00 10.71
C SER A 26 -0.31 5.43 11.22
N ASP A 27 0.94 5.82 11.46
CA ASP A 27 1.31 7.12 12.01
C ASP A 27 1.08 8.25 10.99
N GLU A 28 1.58 8.09 9.76
CA GLU A 28 1.51 9.11 8.70
C GLU A 28 0.08 9.37 8.23
N LEU A 29 -0.74 8.31 8.11
CA LEU A 29 -2.13 8.42 7.63
C LEU A 29 -3.14 8.62 8.77
N ASN A 30 -2.67 8.65 10.03
CA ASN A 30 -3.51 8.76 11.23
C ASN A 30 -4.65 7.72 11.30
N TYR A 31 -4.34 6.49 10.89
CA TYR A 31 -5.22 5.34 11.01
C TYR A 31 -4.72 4.39 12.08
N SER A 32 -5.62 3.57 12.63
CA SER A 32 -5.20 2.49 13.53
C SER A 32 -4.41 1.41 12.76
N SER A 33 -3.49 0.73 13.44
CA SER A 33 -2.70 -0.33 12.81
C SER A 33 -3.56 -1.47 12.27
N GLN A 34 -4.71 -1.76 12.91
CA GLN A 34 -5.68 -2.75 12.42
C GLN A 34 -6.36 -2.31 11.12
N HIS A 35 -6.61 -1.00 10.97
CA HIS A 35 -7.18 -0.43 9.75
C HIS A 35 -6.18 -0.51 8.60
N ILE A 36 -4.92 -0.13 8.81
CA ILE A 36 -3.85 -0.31 7.81
C ILE A 36 -3.68 -1.78 7.45
N TYR A 37 -3.63 -2.69 8.44
CA TYR A 37 -3.51 -4.12 8.19
C TYR A 37 -4.62 -4.65 7.26
N THR A 38 -5.86 -4.20 7.49
CA THR A 38 -7.02 -4.67 6.72
C THR A 38 -6.94 -4.21 5.27
N ASN A 39 -6.59 -2.94 5.02
CA ASN A 39 -6.40 -2.40 3.67
C ASN A 39 -5.17 -3.01 2.97
N MET A 40 -4.06 -3.21 3.68
CA MET A 40 -2.87 -3.88 3.13
C MET A 40 -3.16 -5.31 2.67
N LYS A 41 -4.05 -6.05 3.34
CA LYS A 41 -4.46 -7.39 2.86
C LYS A 41 -5.14 -7.33 1.49
N VAL A 42 -5.92 -6.28 1.23
CA VAL A 42 -6.58 -6.08 -0.07
C VAL A 42 -5.53 -5.80 -1.15
N LEU A 43 -4.60 -4.87 -0.89
CA LEU A 43 -3.53 -4.52 -1.84
C LEU A 43 -2.58 -5.68 -2.13
N LEU A 44 -2.23 -6.47 -1.11
CA LEU A 44 -1.42 -7.68 -1.27
C LEU A 44 -2.14 -8.74 -2.11
N ALA A 45 -3.43 -8.97 -1.84
CA ALA A 45 -4.22 -9.93 -2.62
C ALA A 45 -4.42 -9.50 -4.08
N ALA A 46 -4.38 -8.19 -4.34
CA ALA A 46 -4.44 -7.62 -5.68
C ALA A 46 -3.07 -7.57 -6.40
N ASP A 47 -1.99 -7.99 -5.74
CA ASP A 47 -0.61 -7.96 -6.25
C ASP A 47 -0.08 -6.55 -6.59
N TYR A 48 -0.64 -5.51 -5.94
CA TYR A 48 -0.20 -4.12 -6.11
C TYR A 48 1.00 -3.77 -5.24
N VAL A 49 1.13 -4.44 -4.11
CA VAL A 49 2.21 -4.25 -3.13
C VAL A 49 2.77 -5.61 -2.71
N GLU A 50 3.98 -5.63 -2.19
CA GLU A 50 4.56 -6.84 -1.60
C GLU A 50 5.21 -6.56 -0.25
N LYS A 51 5.34 -7.61 0.57
CA LYS A 51 6.00 -7.55 1.87
C LYS A 51 7.45 -7.99 1.73
N VAL A 52 8.38 -7.04 1.76
CA VAL A 52 9.81 -7.31 1.56
C VAL A 52 10.55 -7.70 2.83
N HIS A 53 9.96 -7.43 4.00
CA HIS A 53 10.51 -7.88 5.28
C HIS A 53 9.42 -8.27 6.27
N GLU A 54 9.41 -9.54 6.63
CA GLU A 54 8.35 -10.14 7.45
C GLU A 54 8.29 -9.55 8.87
N THR A 55 9.45 -9.45 9.54
CA THR A 55 9.52 -9.08 10.97
C THR A 55 9.13 -7.63 11.24
N SER A 56 9.52 -6.70 10.36
CA SER A 56 9.19 -5.27 10.54
C SER A 56 7.91 -4.87 9.81
N ALA A 57 7.26 -5.81 9.12
CA ALA A 57 6.18 -5.52 8.19
C ALA A 57 6.52 -4.36 7.24
N LEU A 58 7.68 -4.46 6.56
CA LEU A 58 8.10 -3.50 5.54
C LEU A 58 7.49 -3.90 4.21
N TYR A 59 6.87 -2.95 3.54
CA TYR A 59 6.21 -3.13 2.26
C TYR A 59 6.82 -2.22 1.19
N GLU A 60 6.67 -2.63 -0.06
CA GLU A 60 6.98 -1.81 -1.23
C GLU A 60 5.89 -1.91 -2.28
N LEU A 61 5.80 -0.88 -3.12
CA LEU A 61 4.92 -0.87 -4.29
C LEU A 61 5.49 -1.79 -5.37
N LYS A 62 4.68 -2.73 -5.85
CA LYS A 62 5.04 -3.67 -6.91
C LYS A 62 4.55 -3.18 -8.27
N HIS A 63 3.29 -2.78 -8.33
CA HIS A 63 2.65 -2.18 -9.51
C HIS A 63 1.57 -1.21 -9.03
N ASP A 64 1.58 0.02 -9.55
CA ASP A 64 0.53 0.98 -9.25
C ASP A 64 -0.62 0.84 -10.27
N PRO A 65 -1.81 0.36 -9.87
CA PRO A 65 -2.96 0.24 -10.78
C PRO A 65 -3.51 1.59 -11.24
N ARG A 66 -3.05 2.71 -10.66
CA ARG A 66 -3.47 4.07 -11.00
C ARG A 66 -2.65 4.65 -12.16
N THR A 67 -1.44 4.12 -12.39
CA THR A 67 -0.60 4.49 -13.53
C THR A 67 -0.90 3.53 -14.69
N SER A 68 -2.02 3.76 -15.38
CA SER A 68 -2.25 3.07 -16.65
C SER A 68 -1.10 3.44 -17.61
N ASP A 69 -0.45 2.43 -18.20
CA ASP A 69 0.58 2.60 -19.24
C ASP A 69 0.14 3.68 -20.22
N SER A 70 0.75 4.86 -20.09
CA SER A 70 0.73 5.84 -21.16
C SER A 70 1.58 5.22 -22.26
N ASN A 71 0.92 4.57 -23.22
CA ASN A 71 1.46 4.37 -24.56
C ASN A 71 2.00 5.72 -25.04
N ASP A 72 3.32 5.87 -25.04
CA ASP A 72 4.06 6.78 -25.92
C ASP A 72 4.54 5.97 -27.14
#